data_AF-A0A077PHK6-F1
#
_entry.id   AF-A0A077PHK6-F1
#
_cell.length_a   1.000
_cell.length_b   1.000
_cell.length_c   1.000
_cell.angle_alpha   90.00
_cell.angle_beta   90.00
_cell.angle_gamma   90.00
#
_symmetry.space_group_name_H-M   'P 1'
#
loop_
_entity.id
_entity.type
_entity.pdbx_description
1 polymer ?
#
loop_
_entity_poly.entity_id
_entity_poly.type
_entity_poly.pdbx_seq_one_letter_code
_entity_poly.pdbx_strand_id
1 'polypeptide(L)'
;MCKGKTEENRNNNKENLIVIDDPISSLSYNYIYDIASFARYELFKHSYVSKVILLTHNLFFFHELIKLAPSKDEDFKKDYGLYRIYKNQYSKIEKIKRNDIKNEYQTLWQTIKDAKNDKIPVIMIPNIMRNILEYYFAFIHNKDSLGSELNKLSKECNNTSYKAFYRYMSRGSHSDPINIDEFRNIEKEKYFYLFESVFKETKHIEHYNKMME
;
A
#
# COMPACT_ATOMS: atom_id res chain seq x y z
N MET A 1 6.57 -28.11 2.86
CA MET A 1 7.36 -28.41 4.07
C MET A 1 8.81 -28.58 3.69
N CYS A 2 9.71 -27.76 4.25
CA CYS A 2 11.15 -27.86 4.02
C CYS A 2 11.72 -29.11 4.71
N LYS A 3 11.54 -30.28 4.11
CA LYS A 3 12.26 -31.50 4.49
C LYS A 3 13.52 -31.58 3.65
N GLY A 4 14.66 -31.39 4.28
CA GLY A 4 15.95 -31.45 3.60
C GLY A 4 17.11 -31.76 4.54
N LYS A 5 17.17 -33.00 5.04
CA LYS A 5 18.41 -33.80 5.13
C LYS A 5 18.09 -35.25 5.52
N THR A 6 18.71 -36.19 4.81
CA THR A 6 18.49 -37.64 4.86
C THR A 6 19.56 -38.40 5.66
N GLU A 7 20.52 -37.72 6.30
CA GLU A 7 21.52 -38.40 7.11
C GLU A 7 21.58 -37.86 8.54
N GLU A 8 21.37 -38.78 9.49
CA GLU A 8 21.61 -38.58 10.91
C GLU A 8 23.10 -38.50 11.17
N ASN A 9 23.63 -37.28 11.32
CA ASN A 9 24.82 -37.09 12.13
C ASN A 9 24.55 -36.08 13.24
N ARG A 10 24.58 -36.64 14.45
CA ARG A 10 24.25 -36.03 15.75
C ARG A 10 25.21 -34.88 16.07
N ASN A 11 24.67 -33.89 16.80
CA ASN A 11 25.28 -32.65 17.27
C ASN A 11 25.49 -31.56 16.20
N ASN A 12 24.43 -30.80 15.94
CA ASN A 12 24.57 -29.44 15.43
C ASN A 12 23.71 -28.50 16.28
N ASN A 13 24.28 -27.95 17.35
CA ASN A 13 23.88 -26.66 17.92
C ASN A 13 24.20 -25.54 16.90
N LYS A 14 23.72 -25.68 15.65
CA LYS A 14 23.92 -24.68 14.62
C LYS A 14 22.68 -23.81 14.60
N GLU A 15 22.91 -22.51 14.81
CA GLU A 15 21.86 -21.52 14.64
C GLU A 15 21.32 -21.61 13.21
N ASN A 16 20.03 -21.94 13.06
CA ASN A 16 19.40 -22.00 11.75
C ASN A 16 18.86 -20.61 11.39
N LEU A 17 19.34 -20.06 10.27
CA LEU A 17 18.83 -18.85 9.65
C LEU A 17 17.89 -19.23 8.50
N ILE A 18 16.64 -18.77 8.58
CA ILE A 18 15.66 -18.92 7.49
C ILE A 18 15.49 -17.57 6.81
N VAL A 19 15.62 -17.54 5.49
CA VAL A 19 15.32 -16.38 4.66
C VAL A 19 14.11 -16.71 3.79
N ILE A 20 13.05 -15.91 3.92
CA ILE A 20 11.84 -15.99 3.10
C ILE A 20 11.83 -14.77 2.19
N ASP A 21 11.94 -14.98 0.89
CA ASP A 21 11.79 -13.92 -0.10
C ASP A 21 10.38 -13.94 -0.67
N ASP A 22 9.63 -12.89 -0.37
CA ASP A 22 8.29 -12.58 -0.85
C ASP A 22 7.30 -13.75 -0.85
N PRO A 23 6.77 -14.14 0.32
CA PRO A 23 5.91 -15.32 0.45
C PRO A 23 4.53 -15.15 -0.21
N ILE A 24 4.17 -13.94 -0.65
CA ILE A 24 2.91 -13.64 -1.31
C ILE A 24 3.17 -13.35 -2.79
N SER A 25 2.74 -14.26 -3.65
CA SER A 25 2.67 -14.03 -5.09
C SER A 25 1.37 -13.32 -5.47
N SER A 26 1.29 -12.78 -6.69
CA SER A 26 0.09 -12.14 -7.26
C SER A 26 -1.16 -13.03 -7.25
N LEU A 27 -0.99 -14.35 -7.23
CA LEU A 27 -2.07 -15.35 -7.18
C LEU A 27 -2.53 -15.69 -5.75
N SER A 28 -1.78 -15.25 -4.74
CA SER A 28 -1.97 -15.63 -3.33
C SER A 28 -2.74 -14.58 -2.52
N TYR A 29 -3.29 -13.55 -3.16
CA TYR A 29 -3.99 -12.45 -2.46
C TYR A 29 -5.15 -12.94 -1.58
N ASN A 30 -5.88 -13.95 -2.04
CA ASN A 30 -7.02 -14.52 -1.30
C ASN A 30 -6.61 -15.33 -0.06
N TYR A 31 -5.33 -15.69 0.07
CA TYR A 31 -4.81 -16.55 1.15
C TYR A 31 -3.85 -15.80 2.08
N ILE A 32 -3.82 -14.47 2.02
CA ILE A 32 -2.88 -13.66 2.81
C ILE A 32 -2.99 -13.94 4.30
N TYR A 33 -4.22 -14.08 4.83
CA TYR A 33 -4.46 -14.38 6.25
C TYR A 33 -3.93 -15.75 6.66
N ASP A 34 -4.14 -16.76 5.81
CA ASP A 34 -3.68 -18.12 6.07
C ASP A 34 -2.16 -18.20 6.06
N ILE A 35 -1.52 -17.53 5.09
CA ILE A 35 -0.05 -17.49 4.96
C ILE A 35 0.57 -16.71 6.13
N ALA A 36 -0.04 -15.60 6.56
CA ALA A 36 0.43 -14.83 7.70
C ALA A 36 0.31 -15.62 9.01
N SER A 37 -0.80 -16.34 9.20
CA SER A 37 -1.02 -17.21 10.35
C SER A 37 -0.02 -18.37 10.36
N PHE A 38 0.18 -19.03 9.22
CA PHE A 38 1.18 -20.09 9.08
C PHE A 38 2.59 -19.59 9.41
N ALA A 39 3.00 -18.45 8.86
CA ALA A 39 4.31 -17.87 9.15
C ALA A 39 4.48 -17.59 10.66
N ARG A 40 3.47 -17.04 11.33
CA ARG A 40 3.54 -16.73 12.76
C ARG A 40 3.59 -17.96 13.65
N TYR A 41 2.68 -18.92 13.43
CA TYR A 41 2.45 -20.01 14.37
C TYR A 41 3.31 -21.24 14.05
N GLU A 42 3.52 -21.54 12.77
CA GLU A 42 4.25 -22.73 12.35
C GLU A 42 5.73 -22.43 12.10
N LEU A 43 6.08 -21.23 11.63
CA LEU A 43 7.47 -20.91 11.26
C LEU A 43 8.22 -20.16 12.36
N PHE A 44 7.67 -19.05 12.87
CA PHE A 44 8.39 -18.17 13.81
C PHE A 44 8.48 -18.72 15.23
N LYS A 45 7.54 -19.59 15.64
CA LYS A 45 7.50 -20.18 16.98
C LYS A 45 8.17 -21.56 17.07
N HIS A 46 8.72 -22.07 15.97
CA HIS A 46 9.26 -23.42 15.97
C HIS A 46 10.64 -23.48 16.64
N SER A 47 10.81 -24.44 17.56
CA SER A 47 11.98 -24.57 18.45
C SER A 47 13.34 -24.79 17.77
N TYR A 48 13.38 -25.16 16.48
CA TYR A 48 14.63 -25.35 15.73
C TYR A 48 15.06 -24.12 14.92
N VAL A 49 14.26 -23.05 14.92
CA VAL A 49 14.53 -21.82 14.16
C VAL A 49 15.19 -20.79 15.06
N SER A 50 16.43 -20.40 14.73
CA SER A 50 17.17 -19.44 15.56
C SER A 50 16.93 -18.01 15.13
N LYS A 51 16.87 -17.75 13.81
CA LYS A 51 16.62 -16.42 13.23
C LYS A 51 15.82 -16.53 11.93
N VAL A 52 14.88 -15.61 11.72
CA VAL A 52 14.11 -15.52 10.47
C VAL A 52 14.25 -14.12 9.87
N ILE A 53 14.56 -14.05 8.59
CA ILE A 53 14.49 -12.84 7.79
C ILE A 53 13.36 -13.04 6.78
N LEU A 54 12.32 -12.21 6.88
CA LEU A 54 11.23 -12.19 5.91
C LEU A 54 11.33 -10.90 5.10
N LEU A 55 11.39 -11.05 3.78
CA LEU A 55 11.36 -9.95 2.82
C LEU A 55 10.01 -9.99 2.12
N THR A 56 9.38 -8.84 1.96
CA THR A 56 8.17 -8.73 1.14
C THR A 56 8.04 -7.33 0.58
N HIS A 57 7.45 -7.23 -0.60
CA HIS A 57 7.03 -5.96 -1.18
C HIS A 57 5.53 -5.68 -0.95
N ASN A 58 4.79 -6.64 -0.39
CA ASN A 58 3.37 -6.54 -0.12
C ASN A 58 3.13 -5.91 1.27
N LEU A 59 2.70 -4.65 1.28
CA LEU A 59 2.44 -3.91 2.52
C LEU A 59 1.28 -4.50 3.31
N PHE A 60 0.20 -4.95 2.66
CA PHE A 60 -0.93 -5.58 3.33
C PHE A 60 -0.52 -6.85 4.10
N PHE A 61 0.26 -7.74 3.49
CA PHE A 61 0.79 -8.92 4.16
C PHE A 61 1.71 -8.56 5.32
N PHE A 62 2.58 -7.57 5.12
CA PHE A 62 3.45 -7.07 6.18
C PHE A 62 2.64 -6.51 7.36
N HIS A 63 1.57 -5.76 7.10
CA HIS A 63 0.64 -5.27 8.12
C HIS A 63 -0.03 -6.42 8.89
N GLU A 64 -0.47 -7.46 8.18
CA GLU A 64 -1.09 -8.62 8.81
C GLU A 64 -0.12 -9.36 9.74
N LEU A 65 1.13 -9.56 9.31
CA LEU A 65 2.18 -10.12 10.17
C LEU A 65 2.43 -9.29 11.44
N ILE A 66 2.43 -7.96 11.31
CA ILE A 66 2.61 -7.04 12.43
C ILE A 66 1.41 -7.04 13.39
N LYS A 67 0.19 -7.27 12.89
CA LYS A 67 -1.00 -7.45 13.74
C LYS A 67 -0.95 -8.75 14.55
N LEU A 68 -0.43 -9.82 13.96
CA LEU A 68 -0.26 -11.12 14.62
C LEU A 68 0.95 -11.16 15.58
N ALA A 69 1.81 -10.15 15.53
CA ALA A 69 2.92 -9.98 16.47
C ALA A 69 2.43 -9.48 17.85
N PRO A 70 3.26 -9.60 18.92
CA PRO A 70 2.85 -9.18 20.26
C PRO A 70 2.39 -7.72 20.31
N SER A 71 1.30 -7.46 21.05
CA SER A 71 0.76 -6.11 21.18
C SER A 71 1.61 -5.19 22.07
N LYS A 72 2.36 -5.77 23.02
CA LYS A 72 3.25 -5.02 23.91
C LYS A 72 4.56 -4.71 23.20
N ASP A 73 4.96 -3.43 23.23
CA ASP A 73 6.17 -2.94 22.56
C ASP A 73 7.47 -3.56 23.10
N GLU A 74 7.52 -3.90 24.39
CA GLU A 74 8.68 -4.55 25.02
C GLU A 74 8.90 -5.96 24.46
N ASP A 75 7.83 -6.76 24.42
CA ASP A 75 7.84 -8.11 23.84
C ASP A 75 8.15 -8.07 22.34
N PHE A 76 7.62 -7.07 21.63
CA PHE A 76 7.89 -6.88 20.20
C PHE A 76 9.37 -6.57 19.93
N LYS A 77 9.97 -5.60 20.65
CA LYS A 77 11.36 -5.18 20.42
C LYS A 77 12.39 -6.24 20.77
N LYS A 78 12.03 -7.20 21.63
CA LYS A 78 12.89 -8.32 22.00
C LYS A 78 13.08 -9.30 20.84
N ASP A 79 12.00 -9.62 20.14
CA ASP A 79 11.97 -10.70 19.15
C ASP A 79 11.91 -10.20 17.69
N TYR A 80 11.58 -8.92 17.46
CA TYR A 80 11.34 -8.35 16.12
C TYR A 80 12.21 -7.13 15.80
N GLY A 81 12.76 -7.13 14.58
CA GLY A 81 13.39 -5.98 13.94
C GLY A 81 12.72 -5.65 12.61
N LEU A 82 12.34 -4.40 12.40
CA LEU A 82 11.69 -3.95 11.17
C LEU A 82 12.62 -3.04 10.39
N TYR A 83 12.72 -3.29 9.08
CA TYR A 83 13.60 -2.56 8.17
C TYR A 83 12.86 -2.25 6.88
N ARG A 84 13.10 -1.05 6.33
CA ARG A 84 12.64 -0.64 5.01
C ARG A 84 13.83 -0.57 4.07
N ILE A 85 13.68 -1.19 2.91
CA ILE A 85 14.71 -1.21 1.86
C ILE A 85 14.24 -0.28 0.73
N TYR A 86 15.05 0.73 0.43
CA TYR A 86 14.87 1.62 -0.71
C TYR A 86 15.79 1.15 -1.83
N LYS A 87 15.23 0.90 -3.02
CA LYS A 87 15.97 0.54 -4.22
C LYS A 87 15.96 1.73 -5.18
N ASN A 88 17.03 2.53 -5.18
CA ASN A 88 17.28 3.62 -6.12
C ASN A 88 18.61 3.33 -6.86
N GLN A 89 19.35 4.37 -7.31
CA GLN A 89 20.71 4.21 -7.84
C GLN A 89 21.64 3.47 -6.86
N TYR A 90 21.45 3.69 -5.56
CA TYR A 90 22.05 2.90 -4.48
C TYR A 90 20.96 2.36 -3.57
N SER A 91 21.14 1.14 -3.08
CA SER A 91 20.22 0.53 -2.11
C SER A 91 20.48 1.10 -0.72
N LYS A 92 19.42 1.53 -0.03
CA LYS A 92 19.47 2.03 1.35
C LYS A 92 18.57 1.19 2.25
N ILE A 93 19.05 0.86 3.44
CA ILE A 93 18.28 0.14 4.46
C ILE A 93 18.10 1.08 5.65
N GLU A 94 16.85 1.27 6.09
CA GLU A 94 16.51 2.07 7.26
C GLU A 94 15.71 1.24 8.26
N LYS A 95 16.03 1.38 9.55
CA LYS A 95 15.25 0.76 10.61
C LYS A 95 13.95 1.55 10.81
N ILE A 96 12.82 0.85 10.86
CA ILE A 96 11.49 1.45 11.06
C ILE A 96 10.88 0.96 12.36
N LYS A 97 10.00 1.75 12.96
CA LYS A 97 9.17 1.36 14.10
C LYS A 97 7.84 0.81 13.59
N ARG A 98 7.14 0.06 14.45
CA ARG A 98 5.78 -0.43 14.19
C ARG A 98 4.84 0.69 13.74
N ASN A 99 4.92 1.85 14.39
CA ASN A 99 4.08 3.01 14.12
C ASN A 99 4.50 3.80 12.85
N ASP A 100 5.69 3.56 12.33
CA ASP A 100 6.15 4.21 11.08
C ASP A 100 5.53 3.51 9.85
N ILE A 101 5.00 2.30 10.03
CA ILE A 101 4.29 1.54 9.00
C ILE A 101 2.88 2.09 8.91
N LYS A 102 2.74 3.13 8.10
CA LYS A 102 1.46 3.75 7.76
C LYS A 102 0.58 2.73 7.02
N ASN A 103 -0.73 2.71 7.31
CA ASN A 103 -1.70 1.91 6.54
C ASN A 103 -1.57 2.25 5.04
N GLU A 104 -1.88 1.32 4.13
CA GLU A 104 -1.76 1.54 2.68
C GLU A 104 -2.44 2.85 2.23
N TYR A 105 -3.58 3.17 2.85
CA TYR A 105 -4.27 4.44 2.68
C TYR A 105 -3.40 5.66 3.03
N GLN A 106 -2.81 5.66 4.23
CA GLN A 106 -1.93 6.74 4.68
C GLN A 106 -0.67 6.85 3.81
N THR A 107 -0.19 5.72 3.25
CA THR A 107 0.93 5.71 2.30
C THR A 107 0.56 6.38 0.99
N LEU A 108 -0.65 6.16 0.46
CA LEU A 108 -1.12 6.86 -0.74
C LEU A 108 -1.13 8.38 -0.54
N TRP A 109 -1.63 8.87 0.60
CA TRP A 109 -1.61 10.29 0.93
C TRP A 109 -0.19 10.87 1.08
N GLN A 110 0.72 10.10 1.67
CA GLN A 110 2.13 10.51 1.75
C GLN A 110 2.74 10.65 0.34
N THR A 111 2.47 9.70 -0.56
CA THR A 111 2.93 9.74 -1.95
C THR A 111 2.35 10.95 -2.71
N ILE A 112 1.09 11.32 -2.46
CA ILE A 112 0.49 12.55 -3.00
C ILE A 112 1.22 13.80 -2.48
N LYS A 113 1.54 13.87 -1.19
CA LYS A 113 2.31 15.00 -0.62
C LYS A 113 3.70 15.09 -1.21
N ASP A 114 4.37 13.96 -1.40
CA ASP A 114 5.70 13.92 -2.01
C ASP A 114 5.64 14.31 -3.50
N ALA A 115 4.58 13.93 -4.22
CA ALA A 115 4.33 14.42 -5.58
C ALA A 115 4.06 15.93 -5.60
N LYS A 116 3.35 16.48 -4.60
CA LYS A 116 3.15 17.94 -4.44
C LYS A 116 4.48 18.69 -4.24
N ASN A 117 5.49 18.04 -3.68
CA ASN A 117 6.83 18.59 -3.46
C ASN A 117 7.86 18.18 -4.53
N ASP A 118 7.41 17.75 -5.72
CA ASP A 118 8.25 17.39 -6.87
C ASP A 118 9.25 16.24 -6.64
N LYS A 119 9.00 15.41 -5.62
CA LYS A 119 9.85 14.24 -5.32
C LYS A 119 9.51 13.02 -6.16
N ILE A 120 8.37 13.03 -6.83
CA ILE A 120 7.81 11.89 -7.58
C ILE A 120 7.26 12.39 -8.93
N PRO A 121 7.38 11.60 -10.02
CA PRO A 121 6.86 12.00 -11.33
C PRO A 121 5.35 12.32 -11.36
N VAL A 122 4.99 13.42 -12.03
CA VAL A 122 3.60 13.91 -12.19
C VAL A 122 2.67 12.86 -12.81
N ILE A 123 3.18 12.00 -13.68
CA ILE A 123 2.41 10.92 -14.34
C ILE A 123 1.80 9.93 -13.34
N MET A 124 2.33 9.81 -12.12
CA MET A 124 1.79 8.91 -11.09
C MET A 124 0.61 9.52 -10.32
N ILE A 125 0.44 10.84 -10.33
CA ILE A 125 -0.55 11.56 -9.53
C ILE A 125 -1.99 11.04 -9.75
N PRO A 126 -2.48 10.88 -11.01
CA PRO A 126 -3.86 10.46 -11.24
C PRO A 126 -4.17 9.09 -10.65
N ASN A 127 -3.25 8.13 -10.79
CA ASN A 127 -3.45 6.78 -10.29
C ASN A 127 -3.50 6.75 -8.75
N ILE A 128 -2.65 7.53 -8.09
CA ILE A 128 -2.64 7.61 -6.62
C ILE A 128 -3.93 8.28 -6.11
N MET A 129 -4.35 9.38 -6.73
CA MET A 129 -5.61 10.07 -6.40
C MET A 129 -6.82 9.13 -6.53
N ARG A 130 -6.85 8.34 -7.61
CA ARG A 130 -7.90 7.36 -7.83
C ARG A 130 -7.96 6.31 -6.72
N ASN A 131 -6.83 5.72 -6.36
CA ASN A 131 -6.75 4.74 -5.28
C ASN A 131 -7.22 5.31 -3.94
N ILE A 132 -6.91 6.58 -3.66
CA ILE A 132 -7.39 7.25 -2.44
C ILE A 132 -8.91 7.40 -2.44
N LEU A 133 -9.50 7.85 -3.55
CA LEU A 133 -10.95 7.99 -3.66
C LEU A 133 -11.63 6.63 -3.54
N GLU A 134 -11.18 5.63 -4.29
CA GLU A 134 -11.77 4.28 -4.23
C GLU A 134 -11.71 3.70 -2.82
N TYR A 135 -10.56 3.79 -2.13
CA TYR A 135 -10.40 3.27 -0.79
C TYR A 135 -11.30 4.00 0.23
N TYR A 136 -11.34 5.34 0.17
CA TYR A 136 -12.10 6.16 1.12
C TYR A 136 -13.62 5.96 0.98
N PHE A 137 -14.13 6.04 -0.25
CA PHE A 137 -15.58 5.89 -0.50
C PHE A 137 -16.05 4.44 -0.42
N ALA A 138 -15.17 3.46 -0.61
CA ALA A 138 -15.46 2.07 -0.28
C ALA A 138 -15.68 1.88 1.23
N PHE A 139 -14.85 2.53 2.06
CA PHE A 139 -14.92 2.42 3.52
C PHE A 139 -16.18 3.05 4.11
N ILE A 140 -16.63 4.19 3.55
CA ILE A 140 -17.82 4.90 4.04
C ILE A 140 -19.14 4.29 3.49
N HIS A 141 -19.06 3.17 2.77
CA HIS A 141 -20.21 2.55 2.08
C HIS A 141 -20.97 3.51 1.14
N ASN A 142 -20.24 4.45 0.53
CA ASN A 142 -20.83 5.53 -0.27
C ASN A 142 -20.32 5.53 -1.72
N LYS A 143 -20.10 4.32 -2.27
CA LYS A 143 -19.61 4.13 -3.66
C LYS A 143 -20.58 4.69 -4.69
N ASP A 144 -21.88 4.57 -4.45
CA ASP A 144 -22.91 5.09 -5.36
C ASP A 144 -22.92 6.63 -5.38
N SER A 145 -22.62 7.29 -4.26
CA SER A 145 -22.45 8.75 -4.20
C SER A 145 -21.19 9.21 -4.93
N LEU A 146 -20.08 8.48 -4.83
CA LEU A 146 -18.87 8.82 -5.60
C LEU A 146 -19.13 8.74 -7.11
N GLY A 147 -19.71 7.64 -7.59
CA GLY A 147 -19.98 7.45 -9.01
C GLY A 147 -20.95 8.49 -9.58
N SER A 148 -22.01 8.83 -8.83
CA SER A 148 -22.98 9.86 -9.22
C SER A 148 -22.39 11.26 -9.19
N GLU A 149 -21.61 11.63 -8.17
CA GLU A 149 -21.01 12.95 -8.06
C GLU A 149 -19.89 13.16 -9.10
N LEU A 150 -19.04 12.16 -9.35
CA LEU A 150 -18.04 12.22 -10.42
C LEU A 150 -18.69 12.37 -11.80
N ASN A 151 -19.82 11.69 -12.04
CA ASN A 151 -20.59 11.84 -13.27
C ASN A 151 -21.24 13.22 -13.39
N LYS A 152 -21.72 13.79 -12.28
CA LYS A 152 -22.26 15.16 -12.24
C LYS A 152 -21.17 16.20 -12.52
N LEU A 153 -20.02 16.10 -11.85
CA LEU A 153 -18.86 16.98 -12.08
C LEU A 153 -18.32 16.89 -13.52
N SER A 154 -18.36 15.69 -14.11
CA SER A 154 -18.04 15.46 -15.53
C SER A 154 -19.01 16.15 -16.50
N LYS A 155 -20.30 16.28 -16.13
CA LYS A 155 -21.33 16.94 -16.94
C LYS A 155 -21.33 18.46 -16.76
N GLU A 156 -21.02 18.96 -15.57
CA GLU A 156 -20.99 20.39 -15.25
C GLU A 156 -19.67 21.06 -15.69
N CYS A 157 -18.60 20.29 -15.93
CA CYS A 157 -17.36 20.82 -16.47
C CYS A 157 -17.43 21.09 -17.99
N ASN A 158 -17.42 22.37 -18.36
CA ASN A 158 -17.29 22.83 -19.75
C ASN A 158 -15.89 22.57 -20.36
N ASN A 159 -14.89 22.23 -19.55
CA ASN A 159 -13.53 21.97 -20.01
C ASN A 159 -13.30 20.46 -20.25
N THR A 160 -12.94 20.11 -21.48
CA THR A 160 -12.71 18.75 -21.94
C THR A 160 -11.68 17.98 -21.08
N SER A 161 -10.63 18.65 -20.60
CA SER A 161 -9.60 18.02 -19.76
C SER A 161 -10.11 17.63 -18.37
N TYR A 162 -11.07 18.38 -17.81
CA TYR A 162 -11.67 18.08 -16.52
C TYR A 162 -12.65 16.91 -16.62
N LYS A 163 -13.42 16.87 -17.73
CA LYS A 163 -14.28 15.74 -18.08
C LYS A 163 -13.49 14.45 -18.21
N ALA A 164 -12.29 14.50 -18.80
CA ALA A 164 -11.39 13.36 -18.92
C ALA A 164 -10.90 12.86 -17.53
N PHE A 165 -10.52 13.78 -16.63
CA PHE A 165 -10.12 13.45 -15.27
C PHE A 165 -11.23 12.76 -14.47
N TYR A 166 -12.42 13.35 -14.40
CA TYR A 166 -13.54 12.77 -13.64
C TYR A 166 -13.98 11.41 -14.22
N ARG A 167 -13.98 11.28 -15.56
CA ARG A 167 -14.25 10.00 -16.24
C ARG A 167 -13.19 8.95 -15.94
N TYR A 168 -11.92 9.33 -15.80
CA TYR A 168 -10.84 8.42 -15.41
C TYR A 168 -10.99 7.97 -13.95
N MET A 169 -11.35 8.88 -13.04
CA MET A 169 -11.62 8.55 -11.64
C MET A 169 -12.85 7.65 -11.46
N SER A 170 -13.86 7.79 -12.34
CA SER A 170 -15.11 7.00 -12.27
C SER A 170 -14.99 5.61 -12.92
N ARG A 171 -14.00 5.40 -13.81
CA ARG A 171 -13.77 4.11 -14.46
C ARG A 171 -12.96 3.23 -13.52
N GLY A 172 -13.55 2.17 -12.98
CA GLY A 172 -12.89 1.19 -12.11
C GLY A 172 -11.65 0.51 -12.75
N SER A 173 -10.98 -0.37 -12.01
CA SER A 173 -9.65 -0.92 -12.40
C SER A 173 -9.69 -1.88 -13.59
N HIS A 174 -10.90 -2.27 -14.00
CA HIS A 174 -11.15 -3.02 -15.21
C HIS A 174 -11.77 -2.13 -16.28
N SER A 175 -10.95 -1.57 -17.18
CA SER A 175 -11.27 -1.38 -18.61
C SER A 175 -10.22 -0.50 -19.31
N ASP A 176 -9.47 -1.15 -20.21
CA ASP A 176 -8.79 -0.67 -21.42
C ASP A 176 -7.69 0.43 -21.36
N PRO A 177 -6.59 0.27 -22.15
CA PRO A 177 -5.42 1.15 -22.18
C PRO A 177 -5.64 2.51 -22.86
N ILE A 178 -6.90 2.94 -23.03
CA ILE A 178 -7.25 4.13 -23.81
C ILE A 178 -7.48 5.28 -22.85
N ASN A 179 -6.48 6.18 -22.74
CA ASN A 179 -6.53 7.62 -22.39
C ASN A 179 -5.24 8.12 -21.70
N ILE A 180 -4.10 7.44 -21.80
CA ILE A 180 -2.85 7.90 -21.17
C ILE A 180 -2.31 9.19 -21.82
N ASP A 181 -2.63 9.45 -23.10
CA ASP A 181 -2.03 10.55 -23.86
C ASP A 181 -2.66 11.93 -23.55
N GLU A 182 -3.94 12.01 -23.19
CA GLU A 182 -4.63 13.27 -22.84
C GLU A 182 -4.18 13.85 -21.48
N PHE A 183 -3.55 13.05 -20.62
CA PHE A 183 -3.07 13.48 -19.31
C PHE A 183 -1.67 14.11 -19.32
N ARG A 184 -0.92 14.00 -20.42
CA ARG A 184 0.46 14.50 -20.50
C ARG A 184 0.59 16.03 -20.42
N ASN A 185 -0.49 16.76 -20.71
CA ASN A 185 -0.50 18.23 -20.79
C ASN A 185 -1.23 18.93 -19.63
N ILE A 186 -1.61 18.19 -18.58
CA ILE A 186 -2.28 18.79 -17.41
C ILE A 186 -1.22 19.26 -16.40
N GLU A 187 -1.25 20.54 -16.04
CA GLU A 187 -0.42 21.09 -14.98
C GLU A 187 -0.69 20.38 -13.64
N LYS A 188 0.38 20.13 -12.89
CA LYS A 188 0.33 19.46 -11.58
C LYS A 188 -0.69 20.10 -10.65
N GLU A 189 -0.71 21.43 -10.58
CA GLU A 189 -1.60 22.23 -9.74
C GLU A 189 -3.08 21.93 -10.03
N LYS A 190 -3.41 21.67 -11.30
CA LYS A 190 -4.77 21.36 -11.74
C LYS A 190 -5.24 20.00 -11.22
N TYR A 191 -4.35 19.00 -11.09
CA TYR A 191 -4.71 17.72 -10.49
C TYR A 191 -5.12 17.87 -9.03
N PHE A 192 -4.37 18.64 -8.25
CA PHE A 192 -4.68 18.87 -6.84
C PHE A 192 -5.98 19.65 -6.67
N TYR A 193 -6.22 20.65 -7.52
CA TYR A 193 -7.48 21.39 -7.52
C TYR A 193 -8.69 20.47 -7.77
N LEU A 194 -8.64 19.66 -8.83
CA LEU A 194 -9.74 18.75 -9.16
C LEU A 194 -9.96 17.69 -8.08
N PHE A 195 -8.88 17.18 -7.50
CA PHE A 195 -8.95 16.21 -6.42
C PHE A 195 -9.59 16.81 -5.16
N GLU A 196 -9.24 18.03 -4.78
CA GLU A 196 -9.87 18.76 -3.68
C GLU A 196 -11.37 19.02 -3.96
N SER A 197 -11.74 19.39 -5.19
CA SER A 197 -13.14 19.60 -5.59
C SER A 197 -14.00 18.37 -5.35
N VAL A 198 -13.50 17.16 -5.60
CA VAL A 198 -14.25 15.91 -5.31
C VAL A 198 -14.63 15.83 -3.82
N PHE A 199 -13.72 16.16 -2.91
CA PHE A 199 -14.01 16.15 -1.47
C PHE A 199 -14.94 17.29 -1.04
N LYS A 200 -14.91 18.44 -1.72
CA LYS A 200 -15.87 19.54 -1.47
C LYS A 200 -17.29 19.13 -1.82
N GLU A 201 -17.50 18.63 -3.03
CA GLU A 201 -18.83 18.29 -3.55
C GLU A 201 -19.45 17.09 -2.80
N THR A 202 -18.61 16.13 -2.40
CA THR A 202 -19.04 14.99 -1.59
C THR A 202 -19.17 15.30 -0.09
N LYS A 203 -18.98 16.56 0.33
CA LYS A 203 -19.06 17.02 1.73
C LYS A 203 -18.05 16.35 2.68
N HIS A 204 -16.90 15.95 2.18
CA HIS A 204 -15.80 15.32 2.93
C HIS A 204 -14.51 16.15 2.93
N ILE A 205 -14.62 17.48 2.76
CA ILE A 205 -13.46 18.38 2.69
C ILE A 205 -12.60 18.38 3.96
N GLU A 206 -13.19 18.18 5.13
CA GLU A 206 -12.47 18.10 6.41
C GLU A 206 -11.44 16.96 6.41
N HIS A 207 -11.79 15.83 5.79
CA HIS A 207 -10.89 14.68 5.66
C HIS A 207 -9.72 14.98 4.74
N TYR A 208 -9.98 15.62 3.58
CA TYR A 208 -8.92 16.05 2.67
C TYR A 208 -7.93 16.99 3.37
N ASN A 209 -8.44 18.00 4.09
CA ASN A 209 -7.59 18.96 4.82
C ASN A 209 -6.72 18.26 5.86
N LYS A 210 -7.32 17.39 6.68
CA LYS A 210 -6.59 16.61 7.70
C LYS A 210 -5.52 15.70 7.09
N MET A 211 -5.80 15.10 5.93
CA MET A 211 -4.85 14.21 5.27
C MET A 211 -3.76 14.98 4.53
N MET A 212 -4.00 16.24 4.12
CA MET A 212 -3.04 17.09 3.40
C MET A 212 -2.15 17.96 4.30
N GLU A 213 -2.50 18.11 5.59
CA GLU A 213 -1.69 18.74 6.64
C GLU A 213 -0.34 18.03 6.85
#